data_AF-A0AAW4L776-F1
#
_entry.id   AF-A0AAW4L776-F1
#
_cell.length_a   1.000
_cell.length_b   1.000
_cell.length_c   1.000
_cell.angle_alpha   90.00
_cell.angle_beta   90.00
_cell.angle_gamma   90.00
#
_symmetry.space_group_name_H-M   'P 1'
#
loop_
_entity.id
_entity.type
_entity.pdbx_description
1 polymer ?
#
loop_
_entity_poly.entity_id
_entity_poly.type
_entity_poly.pdbx_seq_one_letter_code
_entity_poly.pdbx_strand_id
1 'polypeptide(L)'
;MKRSFIARQYTSHGMGRSYYEEAIFETYEAANSFIQEISEEDDDCFLSEIVSYPTNSTEPWDDTQIWTFDRKGSLLHFYDARKEEAECKVIEEDGCKIILREPRPQTYTGKYEVGNIVIIRAFPWNEVSPVTEDTIGVIATTPNHFEEWLSKGKDRYDWDNSYVVYCIRSGYVDHIHVEERGIELYTNEVPERLTFLDDLAEYFRGKEILKKEVMEEVFAGNIFVEKVRRLKKSDYCT
;
A
#
# COMPACT_ATOMS: atom_id res chain seq x y z
N MET A 1 -9.85 -9.71 30.11
CA MET A 1 -9.01 -8.50 30.19
C MET A 1 -9.82 -7.33 29.67
N LYS A 2 -9.94 -6.21 30.39
CA LYS A 2 -10.65 -5.03 29.88
C LYS A 2 -9.80 -4.39 28.76
N ARG A 3 -10.46 -3.96 27.69
CA ARG A 3 -9.82 -3.35 26.52
C ARG A 3 -10.49 -2.01 26.23
N SER A 4 -9.72 -1.07 25.69
CA SER A 4 -10.22 0.16 25.09
C SER A 4 -10.03 0.07 23.58
N PHE A 5 -10.98 0.64 22.84
CA PHE A 5 -10.96 0.66 21.38
C PHE A 5 -10.82 2.11 20.94
N ILE A 6 -9.76 2.43 20.23
CA ILE A 6 -9.53 3.75 19.65
C ILE A 6 -9.90 3.65 18.18
N ALA A 7 -10.97 4.33 17.77
CA ALA A 7 -11.38 4.41 16.39
C ALA A 7 -10.88 5.74 15.81
N ARG A 8 -10.21 5.70 14.66
CA ARG A 8 -9.60 6.89 14.08
C ARG A 8 -9.55 6.83 12.56
N GLN A 9 -9.64 8.00 11.95
CA GLN A 9 -9.47 8.21 10.52
C GLN A 9 -8.10 8.83 10.25
N TYR A 10 -7.42 8.36 9.21
CA TYR A 10 -6.10 8.85 8.81
C TYR A 10 -5.92 8.90 7.31
N THR A 11 -5.06 9.80 6.84
CA THR A 11 -4.59 9.76 5.45
C THR A 11 -3.40 8.82 5.32
N SER A 12 -3.41 7.97 4.29
CA SER A 12 -2.33 7.01 4.03
C SER A 12 -1.16 7.61 3.22
N HIS A 13 -1.16 8.93 3.00
CA HIS A 13 -0.23 9.60 2.09
C HIS A 13 1.10 9.94 2.79
N GLY A 14 2.20 9.31 2.34
CA GLY A 14 3.57 9.57 2.81
C GLY A 14 4.13 8.56 3.80
N MET A 15 5.27 8.89 4.43
CA MET A 15 5.99 8.04 5.41
C MET A 15 5.30 7.96 6.80
N GLY A 16 4.13 8.57 6.99
CA GLY A 16 3.44 8.61 8.28
C GLY A 16 1.93 8.74 8.16
N ARG A 17 1.22 8.41 9.24
CA ARG A 17 -0.24 8.57 9.36
C ARG A 17 -0.55 9.92 9.97
N SER A 18 -1.33 10.74 9.28
CA SER A 18 -1.92 11.96 9.86
C SER A 18 -3.35 11.65 10.27
N TYR A 19 -3.67 11.81 11.56
CA TYR A 19 -4.99 11.49 12.12
C TYR A 19 -5.87 12.75 12.17
N TYR A 20 -7.12 12.64 11.74
CA TYR A 20 -8.04 13.78 11.59
C TYR A 20 -9.24 13.68 12.54
N GLU A 21 -9.75 12.48 12.74
CA GLU A 21 -10.82 12.19 13.70
C GLU A 21 -10.41 10.98 14.55
N GLU A 22 -10.62 11.08 15.87
CA GLU A 22 -10.29 10.03 16.82
C GLU A 22 -11.29 10.04 18.00
N ALA A 23 -11.76 8.85 18.38
CA ALA A 23 -12.58 8.66 19.57
C ALA A 23 -12.25 7.33 20.26
N ILE A 24 -12.49 7.28 21.58
CA ILE A 24 -12.21 6.11 22.43
C ILE A 24 -13.52 5.50 22.90
N PHE A 25 -13.62 4.18 22.79
CA PHE A 25 -14.81 3.39 23.07
C PHE A 25 -14.50 2.21 24.00
N GLU A 26 -15.51 1.78 24.75
CA GLU A 26 -15.40 0.59 25.62
C GLU A 26 -15.64 -0.73 24.87
N THR A 27 -16.24 -0.67 23.68
CA THR A 27 -16.60 -1.85 22.87
C THR A 27 -16.17 -1.68 21.43
N TYR A 28 -15.90 -2.80 20.76
CA TYR A 28 -15.59 -2.82 19.34
C TYR A 28 -16.82 -2.36 18.53
N GLU A 29 -18.02 -2.74 18.94
CA GLU A 29 -19.26 -2.43 18.23
C GLU A 29 -19.53 -0.91 18.21
N ALA A 30 -19.26 -0.22 19.31
CA ALA A 30 -19.37 1.25 19.36
C ALA A 30 -18.28 1.92 18.52
N ALA A 31 -17.04 1.45 18.59
CA ALA A 31 -15.95 1.91 17.74
C ALA A 31 -16.24 1.71 16.24
N ASN A 32 -16.81 0.56 15.89
CA ASN A 32 -17.16 0.23 14.51
C ASN A 32 -18.33 1.09 14.01
N SER A 33 -19.32 1.37 14.85
CA SER A 33 -20.41 2.29 14.50
C SER A 33 -19.88 3.69 14.19
N PHE A 34 -18.95 4.18 15.01
CA PHE A 34 -18.25 5.44 14.74
C PHE A 34 -17.45 5.41 13.43
N ILE A 35 -16.73 4.31 13.14
CA ILE A 35 -16.05 4.16 11.83
C ILE A 35 -17.05 4.27 10.68
N GLN A 36 -18.23 3.66 10.77
CA GLN A 36 -19.23 3.78 9.70
C GLN A 36 -19.68 5.24 9.53
N GLU A 37 -19.86 5.99 10.62
CA GLU A 37 -20.28 7.40 10.58
C GLU A 37 -19.23 8.31 9.93
N ILE A 38 -17.94 8.13 10.25
CA ILE A 38 -16.85 8.97 9.71
C ILE A 38 -16.36 8.51 8.33
N SER A 39 -16.73 7.29 7.90
CA SER A 39 -16.38 6.72 6.60
C SER A 39 -17.45 6.98 5.54
N GLU A 40 -18.29 8.00 5.72
CA GLU A 40 -19.19 8.48 4.67
C GLU A 40 -18.55 9.58 3.78
N GLU A 41 -17.26 9.85 3.95
CA GLU A 41 -16.56 10.91 3.19
C GLU A 41 -16.17 10.49 1.76
N ASP A 42 -16.35 11.42 0.81
CA ASP A 42 -16.08 11.20 -0.62
C ASP A 42 -14.58 11.25 -1.00
N ASP A 43 -13.67 11.58 -0.09
CA ASP A 43 -12.24 11.75 -0.42
C ASP A 43 -11.49 10.39 -0.37
N ASP A 44 -10.91 10.03 -1.52
CA ASP A 44 -10.29 8.73 -1.77
C ASP A 44 -8.99 8.49 -0.98
N CYS A 45 -8.44 9.52 -0.31
CA CYS A 45 -7.17 9.42 0.40
C CYS A 45 -7.26 8.91 1.85
N PHE A 46 -8.47 8.83 2.41
CA PHE A 46 -8.69 8.45 3.80
C PHE A 46 -8.85 6.94 4.00
N LEU A 47 -8.29 6.48 5.12
CA LEU A 47 -8.51 5.16 5.70
C LEU A 47 -9.01 5.33 7.13
N SER A 48 -9.66 4.30 7.62
CA SER A 48 -10.15 4.22 8.98
C SER A 48 -9.52 3.04 9.70
N GLU A 49 -9.29 3.14 11.00
CA GLU A 49 -8.88 1.98 11.79
C GLU A 49 -9.45 1.98 13.21
N ILE A 50 -9.57 0.78 13.76
CA ILE A 50 -9.82 0.56 15.17
C ILE A 50 -8.58 -0.10 15.75
N VAL A 51 -8.02 0.46 16.81
CA VAL A 51 -6.93 -0.12 17.57
C VAL A 51 -7.43 -0.52 18.95
N SER A 52 -7.27 -1.79 19.31
CA SER A 52 -7.66 -2.29 20.62
C SER A 52 -6.45 -2.47 21.54
N TYR A 53 -6.42 -1.68 22.61
CA TYR A 53 -5.40 -1.74 23.65
C TYR A 53 -5.92 -2.43 24.90
N PRO A 54 -5.13 -3.33 25.51
CA PRO A 54 -5.42 -3.82 26.86
C PRO A 54 -5.23 -2.71 27.89
N THR A 55 -6.25 -2.42 28.70
CA THR A 55 -6.16 -1.29 29.67
C THR A 55 -5.28 -1.59 30.87
N ASN A 56 -4.96 -2.86 31.10
CA ASN A 56 -4.25 -3.34 32.29
C ASN A 56 -3.01 -4.18 31.95
N SER A 57 -2.43 -4.02 30.75
CA SER A 57 -1.18 -4.69 30.38
C SER A 57 0.01 -3.78 30.66
N THR A 58 1.08 -4.34 31.20
CA THR A 58 2.38 -3.68 31.29
C THR A 58 3.10 -3.64 29.93
N GLU A 59 2.66 -4.45 28.98
CA GLU A 59 3.19 -4.57 27.62
C GLU A 59 2.02 -4.52 26.61
N PRO A 60 1.37 -3.35 26.45
CA PRO A 60 0.14 -3.23 25.65
C PRO A 60 0.33 -3.51 24.15
N TRP A 61 1.55 -3.37 23.65
CA TRP A 61 1.91 -3.65 22.25
C TRP A 61 1.84 -5.15 21.90
N ASP A 62 2.15 -6.05 22.84
CA ASP A 62 2.14 -7.50 22.63
C ASP A 62 0.72 -8.08 22.42
N ASP A 63 -0.30 -7.31 22.82
CA ASP A 63 -1.70 -7.71 22.76
C ASP A 63 -2.51 -6.90 21.75
N THR A 64 -1.86 -6.02 20.99
CA THR A 64 -2.56 -5.05 20.14
C THR A 64 -3.30 -5.74 18.99
N GLN A 65 -4.54 -5.31 18.76
CA GLN A 65 -5.34 -5.71 17.60
C GLN A 65 -5.71 -4.47 16.79
N ILE A 66 -5.53 -4.54 15.46
CA ILE A 66 -5.81 -3.44 14.54
C ILE A 66 -6.74 -3.93 13.45
N TRP A 67 -7.88 -3.27 13.29
CA TRP A 67 -8.78 -3.44 12.14
C TRP A 67 -8.63 -2.22 11.26
N THR A 68 -8.22 -2.40 10.01
CA THR A 68 -8.14 -1.32 9.02
C THR A 68 -9.32 -1.45 8.06
N PHE A 69 -10.00 -0.34 7.84
CA PHE A 69 -11.17 -0.23 7.01
C PHE A 69 -10.90 0.72 5.85
N ASP A 70 -11.54 0.43 4.72
CA ASP A 70 -11.56 1.35 3.58
C ASP A 70 -12.38 2.61 3.89
N ARG A 71 -12.39 3.53 2.93
CA ARG A 71 -13.11 4.80 3.01
C ARG A 71 -14.62 4.69 3.14
N LYS A 72 -15.23 3.50 2.91
CA LYS A 72 -16.67 3.24 3.09
C LYS A 72 -16.95 2.44 4.36
N GLY A 73 -15.94 2.23 5.20
CA GLY A 73 -16.05 1.45 6.42
C GLY A 73 -16.04 -0.06 6.21
N SER A 74 -15.69 -0.59 5.03
CA SER A 74 -15.54 -2.04 4.86
C SER A 74 -14.16 -2.52 5.32
N LEU A 75 -14.10 -3.68 5.95
CA LEU A 75 -12.87 -4.21 6.53
C LEU A 75 -11.87 -4.61 5.42
N LEU A 76 -10.70 -3.98 5.41
CA LEU A 76 -9.58 -4.29 4.51
C LEU A 76 -8.65 -5.34 5.08
N HIS A 77 -8.25 -5.12 6.34
CA HIS A 77 -7.20 -5.89 7.00
C HIS A 77 -7.47 -6.01 8.50
N PHE A 78 -7.07 -7.14 9.06
CA PHE A 78 -7.06 -7.38 10.49
C PHE A 78 -5.68 -7.90 10.90
N TYR A 79 -5.06 -7.20 11.85
CA TYR A 79 -3.79 -7.54 12.48
C TYR A 79 -4.02 -7.88 13.95
N ASP A 80 -3.40 -8.95 14.44
CA ASP A 80 -3.45 -9.40 15.82
C ASP A 80 -2.04 -9.76 16.29
N ALA A 81 -1.44 -8.94 17.16
CA ALA A 81 -0.07 -9.09 17.62
C ALA A 81 0.21 -10.47 18.24
N ARG A 82 -0.76 -11.08 18.93
CA ARG A 82 -0.58 -12.41 19.55
C ARG A 82 -0.50 -13.52 18.53
N LYS A 83 -1.31 -13.42 17.46
CA LYS A 83 -1.24 -14.38 16.35
C LYS A 83 0.08 -14.23 15.62
N GLU A 84 0.52 -13.00 15.44
CA GLU A 84 1.77 -12.69 14.77
C GLU A 84 2.98 -13.19 15.55
N GLU A 85 3.08 -12.95 16.86
CA GLU A 85 4.15 -13.52 17.70
C GLU A 85 4.16 -15.06 17.70
N ALA A 86 2.99 -15.70 17.67
CA ALA A 86 2.91 -17.17 17.64
C ALA A 86 3.33 -17.78 16.29
N GLU A 87 3.20 -17.03 15.20
CA GLU A 87 3.44 -17.49 13.83
C GLU A 87 4.77 -16.97 13.24
N CYS A 88 5.45 -16.06 13.95
CA CYS A 88 6.64 -15.36 13.46
C CYS A 88 7.86 -15.58 14.36
N LYS A 89 9.05 -15.33 13.80
CA LYS A 89 10.28 -15.27 14.58
C LYS A 89 10.40 -13.90 15.23
N VAL A 90 10.44 -13.84 16.55
CA VAL A 90 10.71 -12.59 17.28
C VAL A 90 12.19 -12.50 17.60
N ILE A 91 12.83 -11.40 17.22
CA ILE A 91 14.19 -11.05 17.67
C ILE A 91 14.14 -9.78 18.50
N GLU A 92 15.05 -9.65 19.45
CA GLU A 92 15.20 -8.43 20.25
C GLU A 92 16.51 -7.77 19.84
N GLU A 93 16.43 -6.54 19.33
CA GLU A 93 17.56 -5.75 18.86
C GLU A 93 17.42 -4.33 19.42
N ASP A 94 18.47 -3.84 20.09
CA ASP A 94 18.50 -2.51 20.74
C ASP A 94 17.30 -2.22 21.66
N GLY A 95 16.82 -3.24 22.37
CA GLY A 95 15.66 -3.13 23.27
C GLY A 95 14.32 -3.01 22.55
N CYS A 96 14.28 -3.24 21.24
CA CYS A 96 13.07 -3.30 20.43
C CYS A 96 12.80 -4.75 20.00
N LYS A 97 11.55 -5.19 20.14
CA LYS A 97 11.09 -6.45 19.54
C LYS A 97 10.85 -6.25 18.05
N ILE A 98 11.53 -7.02 17.21
CA ILE A 98 11.32 -7.08 15.77
C ILE A 98 10.63 -8.40 15.44
N ILE A 99 9.47 -8.33 14.80
CA ILE A 99 8.67 -9.49 14.39
C ILE A 99 9.01 -9.81 12.93
N LEU A 100 9.71 -10.92 12.71
CA LEU A 100 10.09 -11.42 11.40
C LEU A 100 9.10 -12.49 10.93
N ARG A 101 8.32 -12.16 9.90
CA ARG A 101 7.31 -13.06 9.35
C ARG A 101 7.96 -14.14 8.51
N GLU A 102 7.46 -15.37 8.64
CA GLU A 102 7.84 -16.40 7.68
C GLU A 102 7.36 -16.00 6.28
N PRO A 103 8.26 -15.93 5.28
CA PRO A 103 7.85 -15.68 3.91
C PRO A 103 6.82 -16.70 3.43
N ARG A 104 5.98 -16.28 2.47
CA ARG A 104 4.97 -17.13 1.82
C ARG A 104 5.35 -17.32 0.34
N PRO A 105 6.33 -18.18 0.00
CA PRO A 105 6.84 -18.30 -1.37
C PRO A 105 5.77 -18.60 -2.41
N GLN A 106 4.73 -19.34 -2.01
CA GLN A 106 3.61 -19.73 -2.86
C GLN A 106 2.76 -18.54 -3.36
N THR A 107 2.91 -17.34 -2.80
CA THR A 107 2.19 -16.15 -3.25
C THR A 107 2.89 -15.44 -4.41
N TYR A 108 4.10 -15.85 -4.77
CA TYR A 108 4.89 -15.28 -5.86
C TYR A 108 5.10 -16.31 -6.98
N THR A 109 4.64 -16.00 -8.19
CA THR A 109 4.79 -16.87 -9.35
C THR A 109 5.78 -16.32 -10.39
N GLY A 110 6.20 -15.05 -10.29
CA GLY A 110 7.08 -14.41 -11.27
C GLY A 110 6.35 -14.07 -12.55
N LYS A 111 5.06 -13.69 -12.47
CA LYS A 111 4.19 -13.48 -13.63
C LYS A 111 4.58 -12.27 -14.47
N TYR A 112 5.12 -11.23 -13.83
CA TYR A 112 5.38 -9.94 -14.46
C TYR A 112 6.88 -9.64 -14.55
N GLU A 113 7.26 -8.87 -15.56
CA GLU A 113 8.64 -8.53 -15.89
C GLU A 113 8.93 -7.03 -15.73
N VAL A 114 10.23 -6.69 -15.64
CA VAL A 114 10.68 -5.29 -15.67
C VAL A 114 10.15 -4.57 -16.93
N GLY A 115 9.65 -3.36 -16.72
CA GLY A 115 9.01 -2.52 -17.71
C GLY A 115 7.59 -2.93 -18.08
N ASN A 116 6.99 -3.97 -17.49
CA ASN A 116 5.55 -4.18 -17.65
C ASN A 116 4.78 -2.99 -17.07
N ILE A 117 3.78 -2.51 -17.82
CA ILE A 117 2.83 -1.50 -17.33
C ILE A 117 1.71 -2.25 -16.63
N VAL A 118 1.44 -1.89 -15.38
CA VAL A 118 0.50 -2.58 -14.50
C VAL A 118 -0.45 -1.60 -13.86
N ILE A 119 -1.61 -2.10 -13.49
CA ILE A 119 -2.56 -1.43 -12.61
C ILE A 119 -2.32 -1.95 -11.18
N ILE A 120 -2.15 -1.03 -10.23
CA ILE A 120 -1.89 -1.35 -8.84
C ILE A 120 -3.23 -1.37 -8.10
N ARG A 121 -3.56 -2.54 -7.55
CA ARG A 121 -4.70 -2.77 -6.68
C ARG A 121 -4.14 -3.14 -5.29
N ALA A 122 -3.76 -2.17 -4.46
CA ALA A 122 -3.41 -2.52 -3.08
C ALA A 122 -4.68 -3.07 -2.43
N PHE A 123 -4.65 -4.30 -1.92
CA PHE A 123 -5.86 -5.06 -1.56
C PHE A 123 -6.75 -5.41 -2.78
N PRO A 124 -6.27 -6.28 -3.70
CA PRO A 124 -6.97 -6.63 -4.95
C PRO A 124 -8.35 -7.28 -4.74
N TRP A 125 -8.67 -7.68 -3.51
CA TRP A 125 -9.98 -8.20 -3.11
C TRP A 125 -10.96 -7.12 -2.65
N ASN A 126 -10.56 -5.84 -2.65
CA ASN A 126 -11.40 -4.74 -2.18
C ASN A 126 -11.38 -3.57 -3.21
N GLU A 127 -12.51 -3.37 -3.88
CA GLU A 127 -12.74 -2.33 -4.91
C GLU A 127 -12.70 -0.89 -4.37
N VAL A 128 -12.70 -0.70 -3.05
CA VAL A 128 -12.75 0.63 -2.42
C VAL A 128 -11.46 0.98 -1.67
N SER A 129 -10.38 0.24 -1.94
CA SER A 129 -9.03 0.56 -1.47
C SER A 129 -8.59 1.99 -1.82
N PRO A 130 -7.88 2.70 -0.91
CA PRO A 130 -7.36 4.04 -1.17
C PRO A 130 -6.23 4.06 -2.22
N VAL A 131 -5.65 2.90 -2.52
CA VAL A 131 -4.85 2.73 -3.74
C VAL A 131 -5.85 2.36 -4.81
N THR A 132 -6.44 3.41 -5.38
CA THR A 132 -7.59 3.31 -6.29
C THR A 132 -7.27 2.47 -7.51
N GLU A 133 -8.32 1.87 -8.09
CA GLU A 133 -8.30 1.06 -9.32
C GLU A 133 -7.58 1.73 -10.51
N ASP A 134 -7.26 3.02 -10.48
CA ASP A 134 -6.65 3.75 -11.60
C ASP A 134 -5.15 4.04 -11.44
N THR A 135 -4.48 3.44 -10.44
CA THR A 135 -3.05 3.66 -10.25
C THR A 135 -2.24 2.82 -11.25
N ILE A 136 -1.98 3.39 -12.43
CA ILE A 136 -1.14 2.76 -13.46
C ILE A 136 0.33 3.08 -13.15
N GLY A 137 1.19 2.06 -13.23
CA GLY A 137 2.61 2.19 -13.01
C GLY A 137 3.43 1.22 -13.85
N VAL A 138 4.75 1.35 -13.74
CA VAL A 138 5.74 0.56 -14.49
C VAL A 138 6.57 -0.23 -13.49
N ILE A 139 6.71 -1.53 -13.72
CA ILE A 139 7.59 -2.38 -12.90
C ILE A 139 9.04 -1.98 -13.15
N ALA A 140 9.74 -1.51 -12.12
CA ALA A 140 11.17 -1.19 -12.18
C ALA A 140 12.04 -2.37 -11.73
N THR A 141 11.58 -3.10 -10.71
CA THR A 141 12.31 -4.23 -10.14
C THR A 141 11.36 -5.39 -9.86
N THR A 142 11.79 -6.60 -10.19
CA THR A 142 11.12 -7.86 -9.86
C THR A 142 11.81 -8.53 -8.68
N PRO A 143 11.07 -9.17 -7.76
CA PRO A 143 11.68 -9.92 -6.66
C PRO A 143 12.40 -11.17 -7.18
N ASN A 144 13.41 -11.63 -6.45
CA ASN A 144 14.05 -12.92 -6.74
C ASN A 144 13.11 -14.05 -6.34
N HIS A 145 13.14 -15.19 -7.06
CA HIS A 145 12.48 -16.39 -6.55
C HIS A 145 13.08 -16.80 -5.21
N PHE A 146 12.24 -17.31 -4.31
CA PHE A 146 12.66 -17.66 -2.94
C PHE A 146 13.80 -18.68 -2.92
N GLU A 147 13.76 -19.69 -3.79
CA GLU A 147 14.83 -20.69 -3.90
C GLU A 147 16.15 -20.07 -4.36
N GLU A 148 16.10 -19.14 -5.31
CA GLU A 148 17.28 -18.41 -5.77
C GLU A 148 17.86 -17.55 -4.64
N TRP A 149 17.01 -16.88 -3.86
CA TRP A 149 17.40 -16.08 -2.69
C TRP A 149 18.18 -16.91 -1.68
N LEU A 150 17.63 -18.07 -1.30
CA LEU A 150 18.29 -19.01 -0.39
C LEU A 150 19.60 -19.55 -0.98
N SER A 151 19.65 -19.85 -2.28
CA SER A 151 20.85 -20.37 -2.95
C SER A 151 22.05 -19.39 -2.88
N LYS A 152 21.77 -18.08 -2.75
CA LYS A 152 22.77 -17.01 -2.57
C LYS A 152 23.25 -16.87 -1.12
N GLY A 153 22.82 -17.74 -0.20
CA GLY A 153 23.18 -17.71 1.22
C GLY A 153 22.53 -16.58 2.02
N LYS A 154 21.41 -16.04 1.52
CA LYS A 154 20.65 -14.96 2.17
C LYS A 154 19.72 -15.51 3.25
N ASP A 155 19.39 -14.67 4.24
CA ASP A 155 18.43 -15.05 5.30
C ASP A 155 17.00 -15.12 4.70
N ARG A 156 16.26 -16.18 5.03
CA ARG A 156 14.87 -16.36 4.60
C ARG A 156 13.94 -15.24 5.06
N TYR A 157 14.19 -14.67 6.24
CA TYR A 157 13.35 -13.61 6.82
C TYR A 157 13.56 -12.26 6.14
N ASP A 158 14.63 -12.11 5.36
CA ASP A 158 14.93 -10.91 4.57
C ASP A 158 14.35 -10.98 3.15
N TRP A 159 13.66 -12.08 2.79
CA TRP A 159 13.10 -12.22 1.46
C TRP A 159 11.84 -11.37 1.29
N ASP A 160 11.92 -10.39 0.39
CA ASP A 160 10.79 -9.56 -0.04
C ASP A 160 10.27 -10.07 -1.40
N ASN A 161 8.99 -10.39 -1.45
CA ASN A 161 8.27 -10.83 -2.65
C ASN A 161 7.54 -9.68 -3.35
N SER A 162 7.85 -8.44 -3.00
CA SER A 162 7.25 -7.24 -3.58
C SER A 162 7.93 -6.84 -4.88
N TYR A 163 7.10 -6.46 -5.86
CA TYR A 163 7.53 -5.70 -7.01
C TYR A 163 7.75 -4.24 -6.61
N VAL A 164 8.75 -3.60 -7.21
CA VAL A 164 8.90 -2.13 -7.13
C VAL A 164 8.26 -1.54 -8.37
N VAL A 165 7.18 -0.78 -8.18
CA VAL A 165 6.40 -0.18 -9.26
C VAL A 165 6.46 1.34 -9.16
N TYR A 166 6.91 2.00 -10.23
CA TYR A 166 6.89 3.46 -10.35
C TYR A 166 5.55 3.93 -10.88
N CYS A 167 4.91 4.87 -10.20
CA CYS A 167 3.59 5.40 -10.55
C CYS A 167 3.46 6.88 -10.15
N ILE A 168 2.39 7.53 -10.60
CA ILE A 168 2.03 8.86 -10.09
C ILE A 168 1.18 8.71 -8.83
N ARG A 169 1.61 9.34 -7.74
CA ARG A 169 0.88 9.43 -6.48
C ARG A 169 0.96 10.83 -5.93
N SER A 170 -0.16 11.38 -5.46
CA SER A 170 -0.23 12.73 -4.88
C SER A 170 0.31 13.85 -5.78
N GLY A 171 0.31 13.64 -7.10
CA GLY A 171 0.81 14.61 -8.07
C GLY A 171 2.29 14.48 -8.44
N TYR A 172 3.01 13.51 -7.86
CA TYR A 172 4.43 13.29 -8.07
C TYR A 172 4.70 11.85 -8.49
N VAL A 173 5.86 11.63 -9.10
CA VAL A 173 6.35 10.29 -9.41
C VAL A 173 6.90 9.70 -8.12
N ASP A 174 6.39 8.54 -7.76
CA ASP A 174 6.79 7.79 -6.58
C ASP A 174 6.92 6.31 -6.95
N HIS A 175 7.39 5.51 -6.00
CA HIS A 175 7.43 4.06 -6.12
C HIS A 175 6.64 3.42 -4.98
N ILE A 176 6.09 2.24 -5.26
CA ILE A 176 5.40 1.41 -4.28
C ILE A 176 5.96 -0.01 -4.34
N HIS A 177 6.08 -0.61 -3.16
CA HIS A 177 6.34 -2.04 -3.00
C HIS A 177 4.99 -2.76 -2.93
N VAL A 178 4.72 -3.65 -3.88
CA VAL A 178 3.45 -4.34 -3.98
C VAL A 178 3.64 -5.81 -4.34
N GLU A 179 2.97 -6.70 -3.61
CA GLU A 179 2.98 -8.14 -3.90
C GLU A 179 2.33 -8.44 -5.26
N GLU A 180 2.72 -9.53 -5.91
CA GLU A 180 2.22 -9.95 -7.23
C GLU A 180 0.68 -9.95 -7.34
N ARG A 181 -0.01 -10.39 -6.30
CA ARG A 181 -1.49 -10.42 -6.27
C ARG A 181 -2.12 -9.03 -6.35
N GLY A 182 -1.40 -8.00 -5.89
CA GLY A 182 -1.86 -6.61 -5.87
C GLY A 182 -1.60 -5.86 -7.18
N ILE A 183 -1.16 -6.54 -8.24
CA ILE A 183 -0.94 -5.94 -9.55
C ILE A 183 -1.56 -6.79 -10.67
N GLU A 184 -2.01 -6.11 -11.71
CA GLU A 184 -2.55 -6.72 -12.92
C GLU A 184 -1.95 -6.03 -14.16
N LEU A 185 -1.73 -6.78 -15.23
CA LEU A 185 -1.16 -6.21 -16.46
C LEU A 185 -2.13 -5.20 -17.07
N TYR A 186 -1.65 -3.98 -17.33
CA TYR A 186 -2.43 -2.97 -18.03
C TYR A 186 -2.31 -3.22 -19.55
N THR A 187 -3.41 -3.64 -20.17
CA THR A 187 -3.45 -4.04 -21.59
C THR A 187 -4.14 -3.02 -22.50
N ASN A 188 -4.74 -1.98 -21.92
CA ASN A 188 -5.36 -0.90 -22.66
C ASN A 188 -4.31 0.12 -23.12
N GLU A 189 -4.72 1.05 -23.99
CA GLU A 189 -3.88 2.20 -24.35
C GLU A 189 -3.60 3.05 -23.11
N VAL A 190 -2.33 3.46 -22.92
CA VAL A 190 -1.94 4.34 -21.83
C VAL A 190 -2.57 5.71 -22.07
N PRO A 191 -3.27 6.30 -21.09
CA PRO A 191 -3.87 7.63 -21.27
C PRO A 191 -2.83 8.65 -21.74
N GLU A 192 -3.20 9.58 -22.63
CA GLU A 192 -2.27 10.56 -23.24
C GLU A 192 -1.42 11.30 -22.18
N ARG A 193 -2.02 11.61 -21.03
CA ARG A 193 -1.37 12.28 -19.88
C ARG A 193 -0.34 11.43 -19.13
N LEU A 194 -0.30 10.12 -19.38
CA LEU A 194 0.57 9.13 -18.75
C LEU A 194 1.52 8.47 -19.76
N THR A 195 1.62 8.97 -20.99
CA THR A 195 2.49 8.41 -22.05
C THR A 195 3.97 8.33 -21.65
N PHE A 196 4.43 9.14 -20.69
CA PHE A 196 5.77 9.01 -20.11
C PHE A 196 6.01 7.65 -19.42
N LEU A 197 4.96 6.90 -19.05
CA LEU A 197 5.08 5.54 -18.54
C LEU A 197 5.62 4.59 -19.62
N ASP A 198 5.35 4.83 -20.91
CA ASP A 198 5.93 4.06 -22.01
C ASP A 198 7.44 4.33 -22.11
N ASP A 199 7.86 5.61 -22.00
CA ASP A 199 9.26 5.99 -21.96
C ASP A 199 9.98 5.34 -20.75
N LEU A 200 9.34 5.34 -19.56
CA LEU A 200 9.86 4.67 -18.37
C LEU A 200 9.96 3.15 -18.55
N ALA A 201 8.97 2.52 -19.19
CA ALA A 201 8.97 1.09 -19.47
C ALA A 201 10.14 0.69 -20.37
N GLU A 202 10.40 1.44 -21.43
CA GLU A 202 11.53 1.18 -22.32
C GLU A 202 12.89 1.47 -21.66
N TYR A 203 12.95 2.50 -20.80
CA TYR A 203 14.12 2.78 -19.98
C TYR A 203 14.46 1.62 -19.02
N PHE A 204 13.48 1.13 -18.26
CA PHE A 204 13.72 0.02 -17.32
C PHE A 204 14.05 -1.30 -18.04
N ARG A 205 13.55 -1.49 -19.26
CA ARG A 205 13.96 -2.62 -20.14
C ARG A 205 15.39 -2.47 -20.68
N GLY A 206 16.06 -1.35 -20.42
CA GLY A 206 17.41 -1.07 -20.89
C GLY A 206 17.50 -0.81 -22.40
N LYS A 207 16.39 -0.44 -23.04
CA LYS A 207 16.34 -0.24 -24.50
C LYS A 207 16.60 1.20 -24.91
N GLU A 208 16.18 2.17 -24.10
CA GLU A 208 16.34 3.59 -24.38
C GLU A 208 16.93 4.35 -23.19
N ILE A 209 17.64 5.43 -23.49
CA ILE A 209 18.05 6.40 -22.48
C ILE A 209 16.85 7.29 -22.23
N LEU A 210 16.39 7.38 -20.98
CA LEU A 210 15.30 8.29 -20.65
C LEU A 210 15.72 9.71 -21.03
N LYS A 211 14.91 10.36 -21.87
CA LYS A 211 15.17 11.73 -22.32
C LYS A 211 15.33 12.62 -21.10
N LYS A 212 16.34 13.49 -21.12
CA LYS A 212 16.69 14.34 -19.98
C LYS A 212 15.52 15.25 -19.60
N GLU A 213 14.79 15.73 -20.59
CA GLU A 213 13.58 16.54 -20.41
C GLU A 213 12.51 15.76 -19.66
N VAL A 214 12.29 14.49 -20.02
CA VAL A 214 11.34 13.61 -19.31
C VAL A 214 11.81 13.38 -17.88
N MET A 215 13.08 13.07 -17.62
CA MET A 215 13.58 12.93 -16.24
C MET A 215 13.40 14.21 -15.42
N GLU A 216 13.83 15.36 -15.96
CA GLU A 216 13.75 16.63 -15.23
C GLU A 216 12.30 17.01 -14.95
N GLU A 217 11.37 16.78 -15.89
CA GLU A 217 9.97 17.13 -15.71
C GLU A 217 9.17 16.11 -14.87
N VAL A 218 9.48 14.81 -14.95
CA VAL A 218 8.90 13.71 -14.15
C VAL A 218 9.35 13.83 -12.70
N PHE A 219 10.65 13.98 -12.44
CA PHE A 219 11.20 14.09 -11.09
C PHE A 219 10.96 15.47 -10.43
N ALA A 220 10.84 16.55 -11.21
CA ALA A 220 10.42 17.85 -10.68
C ALA A 220 8.90 17.97 -10.47
N GLY A 221 8.11 16.99 -10.94
CA GLY A 221 6.65 17.02 -10.86
C GLY A 221 5.97 17.97 -11.86
N ASN A 222 6.71 18.56 -12.80
CA ASN A 222 6.22 19.56 -13.74
C ASN A 222 5.19 19.00 -14.73
N ILE A 223 5.46 17.81 -15.30
CA ILE A 223 4.56 17.15 -16.30
C ILE A 223 3.14 16.94 -15.75
N PHE A 224 3.02 16.69 -14.45
CA PHE A 224 1.74 16.35 -13.83
C PHE A 224 1.10 17.52 -13.08
N VAL A 225 1.87 18.35 -12.36
CA VAL A 225 1.34 19.56 -11.71
C VAL A 225 0.73 20.51 -12.74
N GLU A 226 1.31 20.61 -13.94
CA GLU A 226 0.79 21.49 -15.00
C GLU A 226 -0.52 20.97 -15.64
N LYS A 227 -0.85 19.67 -15.48
CA LYS A 227 -2.00 19.01 -16.13
C LYS A 227 -3.10 18.51 -15.18
N VAL A 228 -2.99 18.68 -13.86
CA VAL A 228 -4.07 18.27 -12.94
C VAL A 228 -5.18 19.31 -12.90
N ARG A 229 -6.16 19.18 -13.80
CA ARG A 229 -7.56 19.47 -13.44
C ARG A 229 -8.14 18.16 -12.93
N ARG A 230 -8.52 18.09 -11.64
CA ARG A 230 -9.37 17.01 -11.11
C ARG A 230 -10.66 17.01 -11.93
N LEU A 231 -10.82 16.07 -12.86
CA LEU A 231 -12.10 15.84 -13.51
C LEU A 231 -13.03 15.22 -12.47
N LYS A 232 -14.16 15.87 -12.24
CA LYS A 232 -15.21 15.31 -11.39
C LYS A 232 -15.99 14.29 -12.23
N LYS A 233 -16.65 13.34 -11.57
CA LYS A 233 -17.55 12.34 -12.19
C LYS A 233 -18.63 12.97 -13.10
N SER A 234 -18.90 14.28 -12.95
CA SER A 234 -19.78 15.08 -13.82
C SER A 234 -19.27 15.29 -15.24
N ASP A 235 -17.97 15.08 -15.49
CA ASP A 235 -17.34 15.49 -16.75
C ASP A 235 -17.41 14.38 -17.83
N TYR A 236 -18.02 13.24 -17.50
CA TYR A 236 -18.28 12.11 -18.41
C TYR A 236 -19.66 12.19 -19.08
N CYS A 237 -20.41 13.27 -18.88
CA CYS A 237 -21.71 13.49 -19.51
C CYS A 237 -21.79 14.88 -20.15
N THR A 238 -21.08 15.07 -21.26
CA THR A 238 -21.44 16.00 -22.35
C THR A 238 -20.92 15.48 -23.67
#